data_AF-A0A512NCI8-F1
#
_entry.id   AF-A0A512NCI8-F1
#
_cell.length_a   1.000
_cell.length_b   1.000
_cell.length_c   1.000
_cell.angle_alpha   90.00
_cell.angle_beta   90.00
_cell.angle_gamma   90.00
#
_symmetry.space_group_name_H-M   'P 1'
#
loop_
_entity.id
_entity.type
_entity.pdbx_description
1 polymer ?
#
loop_
_entity_poly.entity_id
_entity_poly.type
_entity_poly.pdbx_seq_one_letter_code
_entity_poly.pdbx_strand_id
1 'polypeptide(L)'
;MDRTRPTLNQLNIVSGNVDASIAFYRKLGVEIPDPRIWRTNTGVHHVSAIEAESPDAATLDLDSTAFAQIWNKGWAGRHDLAGRVVVGFSVSSREEVDRLYGEMTAAGHRGLQVPWDAFWGARYAIVEDPDGIAVGLMSPISAKHRAPPPTV
;
A
#
# COMPACT_ATOMS: atom_id res chain seq x y z
N MET A 1 17.40 -9.02 21.44
CA MET A 1 17.53 -9.01 19.96
C MET A 1 16.76 -7.81 19.47
N ASP A 2 17.41 -6.93 18.72
CA ASP A 2 16.85 -5.66 18.26
C ASP A 2 15.58 -5.94 17.43
N ARG A 3 14.41 -5.67 18.01
CA ARG A 3 13.14 -5.70 17.28
C ARG A 3 13.18 -4.45 16.41
N THR A 4 13.62 -4.62 15.16
CA THR A 4 13.66 -3.52 14.19
C THR A 4 12.26 -2.93 14.08
N ARG A 5 12.11 -1.74 14.65
CA ARG A 5 10.82 -1.05 14.72
C ARG A 5 10.29 -0.84 13.29
N PRO A 6 8.98 -0.99 13.05
CA PRO A 6 8.40 -0.60 11.79
C PRO A 6 8.72 0.85 11.46
N THR A 7 9.06 1.13 10.21
CA THR A 7 9.38 2.48 9.73
C THR A 7 8.31 2.94 8.76
N LEU A 8 7.83 4.18 8.91
CA LEU A 8 6.94 4.79 7.92
C LEU A 8 7.70 4.89 6.59
N ASN A 9 7.15 4.29 5.53
CA ASN A 9 7.86 4.18 4.26
C ASN A 9 6.99 4.46 3.03
N GLN A 10 5.67 4.65 3.20
CA GLN A 10 4.78 4.86 2.06
C GLN A 10 3.53 5.64 2.47
N LEU A 11 3.10 6.52 1.57
CA LEU A 11 1.76 7.09 1.52
C LEU A 11 1.10 6.61 0.23
N ASN A 12 0.03 5.83 0.34
CA ASN A 12 -0.77 5.41 -0.81
C ASN A 12 -2.10 6.15 -0.81
N ILE A 13 -2.46 6.73 -1.96
CA ILE A 13 -3.70 7.49 -2.14
C ILE A 13 -4.58 6.78 -3.15
N VAL A 14 -5.81 6.48 -2.77
CA VAL A 14 -6.77 5.85 -3.67
C VAL A 14 -7.58 6.91 -4.39
N SER A 15 -7.28 7.02 -5.69
CA SER A 15 -7.82 8.04 -6.56
C SER A 15 -9.04 7.54 -7.32
N GLY A 16 -10.06 8.40 -7.39
CA GLY A 16 -11.19 8.24 -8.30
C GLY A 16 -10.86 8.60 -9.75
N ASN A 17 -9.76 9.34 -9.98
CA ASN A 17 -9.27 9.71 -11.31
C ASN A 17 -7.73 9.79 -11.26
N VAL A 18 -7.09 8.67 -11.60
CA VAL A 18 -5.63 8.50 -11.47
C VAL A 18 -4.87 9.49 -12.36
N ASP A 19 -5.35 9.78 -13.57
CA ASP A 19 -4.67 10.73 -14.48
C ASP A 19 -4.74 12.17 -13.96
N ALA A 20 -5.87 12.59 -13.38
CA ALA A 20 -5.98 13.88 -12.73
C ALA A 20 -5.04 13.99 -11.51
N SER A 21 -4.92 12.91 -10.72
CA SER A 21 -3.97 12.85 -9.60
C SER A 21 -2.52 12.92 -10.08
N ILE A 22 -2.14 12.17 -11.12
CA ILE A 22 -0.78 12.24 -11.69
C ILE A 22 -0.46 13.67 -12.13
N ALA A 23 -1.37 14.32 -12.87
CA ALA A 23 -1.19 15.69 -13.33
C ALA A 23 -1.02 16.67 -12.15
N PHE A 24 -1.81 16.50 -11.10
CA PHE A 24 -1.73 17.30 -9.87
C PHE A 24 -0.37 17.15 -9.17
N TYR A 25 0.08 15.91 -8.92
CA TYR A 25 1.33 15.65 -8.20
C TYR A 25 2.57 16.02 -9.03
N ARG A 26 2.56 15.78 -10.35
CA ARG A 26 3.62 16.28 -11.24
C ARG A 26 3.72 17.81 -11.19
N LYS A 27 2.59 18.52 -11.07
CA LYS A 27 2.58 19.99 -10.92
C LYS A 27 3.18 20.47 -9.59
N LEU A 28 3.17 19.64 -8.55
CA LEU A 28 3.84 19.89 -7.27
C LEU A 28 5.33 19.50 -7.29
N GLY A 29 5.85 18.99 -8.41
CA GLY A 29 7.23 18.56 -8.54
C GLY A 29 7.48 17.09 -8.18
N VAL A 30 6.44 16.29 -7.95
CA VAL A 30 6.62 14.85 -7.72
C VAL A 30 7.01 14.17 -9.03
N GLU A 31 8.14 13.47 -9.01
CA GLU A 31 8.62 12.70 -10.15
C GLU A 31 7.84 11.38 -10.30
N ILE A 32 6.97 11.34 -11.30
CA ILE A 32 6.21 10.15 -11.68
C ILE A 32 6.57 9.83 -13.13
N PRO A 33 7.54 8.96 -13.41
CA PRO A 33 7.93 8.62 -14.77
C PRO A 33 6.96 7.59 -15.37
N ASP A 34 6.74 7.65 -16.69
CA ASP A 34 5.77 6.78 -17.38
C ASP A 34 5.98 5.27 -17.16
N PRO A 35 7.21 4.74 -17.07
CA PRO A 35 7.45 3.32 -16.74
C PRO A 35 6.93 2.88 -15.37
N ARG A 36 6.68 3.82 -14.43
CA ARG A 36 6.11 3.53 -13.12
C ARG A 36 4.58 3.68 -13.08
N ILE A 37 3.95 3.82 -14.25
CA ILE A 37 2.50 3.85 -14.36
C ILE A 37 2.03 2.56 -15.03
N TRP A 38 1.40 1.69 -14.24
CA TRP A 38 0.74 0.49 -14.75
C TRP A 38 -0.76 0.74 -14.91
N ARG A 39 -1.29 0.38 -16.08
CA ARG A 39 -2.71 0.55 -16.43
C ARG A 39 -3.29 -0.70 -17.08
N THR A 40 -4.59 -0.84 -16.90
CA THR A 40 -5.45 -1.82 -17.57
C THR A 40 -6.65 -1.09 -18.19
N ASN A 41 -7.32 -1.74 -19.14
CA ASN A 41 -8.57 -1.23 -19.75
C ASN A 41 -9.78 -1.34 -18.81
N THR A 42 -9.67 -2.10 -17.72
CA THR A 42 -10.71 -2.29 -16.70
C THR A 42 -10.68 -1.23 -15.59
N GLY A 43 -9.78 -0.25 -15.70
CA GLY A 43 -9.65 0.84 -14.74
C GLY A 43 -8.83 0.49 -13.50
N VAL A 44 -8.22 -0.69 -13.47
CA VAL A 44 -7.27 -1.11 -12.43
C VAL A 44 -5.90 -0.53 -12.75
N HIS A 45 -5.55 0.55 -12.07
CA HIS A 45 -4.29 1.29 -12.25
C HIS A 45 -3.49 1.37 -10.95
N HIS A 46 -2.17 1.35 -11.08
CA HIS A 46 -1.19 1.58 -10.03
C HIS A 46 -0.11 2.53 -10.54
N VAL A 47 0.29 3.47 -9.69
CA VAL A 47 1.36 4.44 -9.95
C VAL A 47 2.27 4.47 -8.75
N SER A 48 3.58 4.50 -8.99
CA SER A 48 4.56 4.78 -7.95
C SER A 48 5.44 5.97 -8.34
N ALA A 49 5.62 6.91 -7.43
CA ALA A 49 6.58 8.00 -7.60
C ALA A 49 8.03 7.49 -7.48
N ILE A 50 8.99 8.31 -7.90
CA ILE A 50 10.39 8.11 -7.52
C ILE A 50 10.54 8.34 -6.02
N GLU A 51 11.30 7.47 -5.36
CA GLU A 51 11.65 7.63 -3.95
C GLU A 51 12.51 8.88 -3.79
N ALA A 52 12.27 9.69 -2.76
CA ALA A 52 13.14 10.82 -2.53
C ALA A 52 14.56 10.32 -2.19
N GLU A 53 15.58 11.16 -2.43
CA GLU A 53 16.98 10.78 -2.22
C GLU A 53 17.31 10.42 -0.75
N SER A 54 16.44 10.78 0.19
CA SER A 54 16.56 10.40 1.60
C SER A 54 16.10 8.95 1.80
N PRO A 55 16.94 8.08 2.39
CA PRO A 55 16.61 6.68 2.64
C PRO A 55 15.44 6.48 3.61
N ASP A 56 15.08 7.51 4.37
CA ASP A 56 13.96 7.48 5.34
C ASP A 56 12.69 8.15 4.81
N ALA A 57 12.68 8.60 3.55
CA ALA A 57 11.51 9.25 2.98
C ALA A 57 10.44 8.24 2.58
N ALA A 58 9.19 8.56 2.93
CA ALA A 58 8.05 7.80 2.45
C ALA A 58 7.84 8.00 0.94
N THR A 59 7.52 6.93 0.23
CA THR A 59 7.16 6.96 -1.19
C THR A 59 5.70 7.35 -1.38
N LEU A 60 5.36 7.98 -2.51
CA LEU A 60 3.98 8.25 -2.89
C LEU A 60 3.51 7.25 -3.93
N ASP A 61 2.43 6.54 -3.63
CA ASP A 61 1.74 5.68 -4.58
C ASP A 61 0.30 6.16 -4.82
N LEU A 62 -0.20 5.93 -6.03
CA LEU A 62 -1.59 6.18 -6.39
C LEU A 62 -2.21 4.88 -6.91
N ASP A 63 -3.32 4.49 -6.30
CA ASP A 63 -4.11 3.36 -6.77
C ASP A 63 -5.50 3.81 -7.21
N SER A 64 -5.99 3.23 -8.29
CA SER A 64 -7.41 3.38 -8.66
C SER A 64 -8.33 2.77 -7.59
N THR A 65 -9.54 3.32 -7.46
CA THR A 65 -10.60 2.70 -6.63
C THR A 65 -10.91 1.25 -7.00
N ALA A 66 -10.80 0.88 -8.28
CA ALA A 66 -10.99 -0.48 -8.75
C ALA A 66 -9.88 -1.41 -8.24
N PHE A 67 -8.62 -0.95 -8.27
CA PHE A 67 -7.49 -1.75 -7.80
C PHE A 67 -7.47 -1.92 -6.28
N ALA A 68 -7.79 -0.84 -5.54
CA ALA A 68 -7.79 -0.85 -4.08
C ALA A 68 -8.70 -1.93 -3.47
N GLN A 69 -9.85 -2.20 -4.09
CA GLN A 69 -10.79 -3.23 -3.64
C GLN A 69 -10.25 -4.66 -3.79
N ILE A 70 -9.22 -4.86 -4.63
CA ILE A 70 -8.60 -6.17 -4.85
C ILE A 70 -7.59 -6.46 -3.74
N TRP A 71 -6.73 -5.49 -3.43
CA TRP A 71 -5.65 -5.66 -2.46
C TRP A 71 -6.03 -5.25 -1.02
N ASN A 72 -7.16 -4.58 -0.81
CA ASN A 72 -7.73 -4.30 0.51
C ASN A 72 -9.15 -4.85 0.60
N LYS A 73 -9.29 -6.14 0.95
CA LYS A 73 -10.61 -6.79 1.04
C LYS A 73 -11.53 -6.11 2.05
N GLY A 74 -10.99 -5.58 3.14
CA GLY A 74 -11.73 -4.80 4.13
C GLY A 74 -12.25 -3.46 3.61
N TRP A 75 -11.84 -3.03 2.42
CA TRP A 75 -12.38 -1.86 1.72
C TRP A 75 -13.42 -2.22 0.64
N ALA A 76 -13.47 -3.46 0.16
CA ALA A 76 -14.43 -3.82 -0.87
C ALA A 76 -15.87 -3.51 -0.42
N GLY A 77 -16.56 -2.65 -1.17
CA GLY A 77 -17.93 -2.20 -0.86
C GLY A 77 -18.05 -1.18 0.28
N ARG A 78 -16.94 -0.67 0.84
CA ARG A 78 -16.95 0.34 1.91
C ARG A 78 -16.76 1.75 1.38
N HIS A 79 -17.61 2.66 1.84
CA HIS A 79 -17.57 4.09 1.53
C HIS A 79 -17.14 4.96 2.73
N ASP A 80 -16.96 4.33 3.89
CA ASP A 80 -16.69 4.91 5.22
C ASP A 80 -15.20 4.91 5.61
N LEU A 81 -14.33 4.25 4.84
CA LEU A 81 -12.88 4.30 5.08
C LEU A 81 -12.37 5.74 4.96
N ALA A 82 -11.81 6.25 6.05
CA ALA A 82 -11.44 7.65 6.16
C ALA A 82 -10.31 8.01 5.19
N GLY A 83 -10.42 9.17 4.55
CA GLY A 83 -9.33 9.82 3.81
C GLY A 83 -8.95 9.22 2.45
N ARG A 84 -9.36 7.99 2.09
CA ARG A 84 -8.85 7.28 0.89
C ARG A 84 -7.31 7.18 0.89
N VAL A 85 -6.72 7.09 2.07
CA VAL A 85 -5.28 7.04 2.29
C VAL A 85 -4.94 5.72 2.98
N VAL A 86 -3.83 5.10 2.58
CA VAL A 86 -3.18 4.02 3.32
C VAL A 86 -1.80 4.48 3.76
N VAL A 87 -1.55 4.39 5.07
CA VAL A 87 -0.25 4.70 5.67
C VAL A 87 0.57 3.41 5.74
N GLY A 88 1.68 3.35 5.01
CA GLY A 88 2.50 2.14 4.90
C GLY A 88 3.70 2.16 5.84
N PHE A 89 3.88 1.05 6.56
CA PHE A 89 5.06 0.76 7.36
C PHE A 89 5.83 -0.43 6.79
N SER A 90 7.13 -0.25 6.61
CA SER A 90 8.04 -1.36 6.32
C SER A 90 8.49 -2.05 7.60
N VAL A 91 8.57 -3.38 7.53
CA VAL A 91 9.16 -4.25 8.54
C VAL A 91 10.35 -5.00 7.94
N SER A 92 11.20 -5.58 8.79
CA SER A 92 12.47 -6.18 8.36
C SER A 92 12.33 -7.54 7.66
N SER A 93 11.22 -8.27 7.87
CA SER A 93 11.03 -9.59 7.27
C SER A 93 9.56 -9.89 6.95
N ARG A 94 9.32 -11.01 6.25
CA ARG A 94 7.96 -11.49 5.96
C ARG A 94 7.25 -11.90 7.25
N GLU A 95 7.94 -12.61 8.13
CA GLU A 95 7.44 -13.10 9.41
C GLU A 95 7.06 -11.96 10.35
N GLU A 96 7.76 -10.83 10.28
CA GLU A 96 7.42 -9.63 11.06
C GLU A 96 6.07 -9.02 10.67
N VAL A 97 5.61 -9.19 9.42
CA VAL A 97 4.26 -8.77 9.00
C VAL A 97 3.21 -9.58 9.74
N ASP A 98 3.34 -10.92 9.71
CA ASP A 98 2.42 -11.82 10.38
C ASP A 98 2.40 -11.59 11.90
N ARG A 99 3.59 -11.44 12.51
CA ARG A 99 3.75 -11.18 13.94
C ARG A 99 3.07 -9.88 14.36
N LEU A 100 3.36 -8.77 13.67
CA LEU A 100 2.83 -7.46 14.03
C LEU A 100 1.33 -7.36 13.76
N TYR A 101 0.84 -7.94 12.67
CA TYR A 101 -0.60 -8.04 12.42
C TYR A 101 -1.32 -8.79 13.56
N GLY A 102 -0.75 -9.92 14.00
CA GLY A 102 -1.26 -10.68 15.14
C GLY A 102 -1.30 -9.86 16.43
N GLU A 103 -0.23 -9.10 16.74
CA GLU A 103 -0.19 -8.21 17.91
C GLU A 103 -1.25 -7.11 17.84
N MET A 104 -1.39 -6.45 16.69
CA MET A 104 -2.37 -5.36 16.51
C MET A 104 -3.81 -5.86 16.63
N THR A 105 -4.12 -7.01 16.02
CA THR A 105 -5.47 -7.59 16.10
C THR A 105 -5.79 -8.15 17.48
N ALA A 106 -4.80 -8.74 18.18
CA ALA A 106 -4.97 -9.15 19.58
C ALA A 106 -5.16 -7.96 20.53
N ALA A 107 -4.63 -6.79 20.19
CA ALA A 107 -4.86 -5.54 20.92
C ALA A 107 -6.23 -4.88 20.62
N GLY A 108 -7.04 -5.48 19.75
CA GLY A 108 -8.39 -5.00 19.42
C GLY A 108 -8.49 -4.10 18.20
N HIS A 109 -7.38 -3.84 17.49
CA HIS A 109 -7.43 -3.13 16.21
C HIS A 109 -8.03 -4.03 15.12
N ARG A 110 -8.85 -3.44 14.26
CA ARG A 110 -9.52 -4.19 13.20
C ARG A 110 -8.54 -4.57 12.10
N GLY A 111 -8.55 -5.85 11.71
CA GLY A 111 -7.87 -6.31 10.51
C GLY A 111 -8.71 -6.03 9.26
N LEU A 112 -8.14 -5.36 8.27
CA LEU A 112 -8.77 -5.13 6.96
C LEU A 112 -8.30 -6.15 5.92
N GLN A 113 -7.04 -6.57 6.01
CA GLN A 113 -6.47 -7.59 5.16
C GLN A 113 -5.52 -8.46 5.96
N VAL A 114 -5.84 -9.75 6.08
CA VAL A 114 -4.95 -10.73 6.71
C VAL A 114 -3.62 -10.85 5.94
N PRO A 115 -2.51 -11.19 6.59
CA PRO A 115 -1.23 -11.38 5.94
C PRO A 115 -1.32 -12.30 4.72
N TRP A 116 -0.88 -11.81 3.57
CA TRP A 116 -0.80 -12.58 2.33
C TRP A 116 0.52 -12.38 1.61
N ASP A 117 0.74 -13.19 0.58
CA ASP A 117 1.82 -13.01 -0.38
C ASP A 117 1.29 -12.17 -1.55
N ALA A 118 1.69 -10.90 -1.56
CA ALA A 118 1.24 -9.96 -2.57
C ALA A 118 1.98 -10.19 -3.89
N PHE A 119 1.29 -10.03 -5.02
CA PHE A 119 1.86 -10.31 -6.34
C PHE A 119 3.08 -9.45 -6.69
N TRP A 120 3.21 -8.25 -6.07
CA TRP A 120 4.39 -7.40 -6.21
C TRP A 120 5.64 -7.94 -5.51
N GLY A 121 5.53 -9.01 -4.72
CA GLY A 121 6.65 -9.77 -4.16
C GLY A 121 6.89 -9.56 -2.66
N ALA A 122 6.04 -8.82 -1.95
CA ALA A 122 6.11 -8.65 -0.50
C ALA A 122 5.12 -9.57 0.24
N ARG A 123 5.40 -9.84 1.52
CA ARG A 123 4.35 -10.20 2.48
C ARG A 123 3.64 -8.91 2.88
N TYR A 124 2.32 -8.91 2.88
CA TYR A 124 1.54 -7.69 3.12
C TYR A 124 0.30 -7.96 3.96
N ALA A 125 -0.05 -7.02 4.83
CA ALA A 125 -1.26 -7.04 5.64
C ALA A 125 -1.78 -5.61 5.86
N ILE A 126 -3.04 -5.45 6.24
CA ILE A 126 -3.64 -4.14 6.53
C ILE A 126 -4.46 -4.21 7.82
N VAL A 127 -4.20 -3.27 8.73
CA VAL A 127 -5.02 -3.00 9.92
C VAL A 127 -5.70 -1.63 9.79
N GLU A 128 -6.64 -1.35 10.67
CA GLU A 128 -7.33 -0.06 10.79
C GLU A 128 -6.90 0.63 12.09
N ASP A 129 -6.53 1.91 12.01
CA ASP A 129 -6.22 2.73 13.17
C ASP A 129 -7.51 3.13 13.94
N PRO A 130 -7.40 3.82 15.10
CA PRO A 130 -8.57 4.19 15.91
C PRO A 130 -9.61 5.06 15.20
N ASP A 131 -9.23 5.77 14.14
CA ASP A 131 -10.08 6.74 13.42
C ASP A 131 -10.53 6.22 12.05
N GLY A 132 -10.25 4.95 11.73
CA GLY A 132 -10.70 4.34 10.48
C GLY A 132 -9.73 4.52 9.30
N ILE A 133 -8.47 4.91 9.54
CA ILE A 133 -7.43 4.98 8.51
C ILE A 133 -6.80 3.61 8.31
N ALA A 134 -6.62 3.20 7.05
CA ALA A 134 -5.94 1.96 6.73
C ALA A 134 -4.43 2.08 6.94
N VAL A 135 -3.82 1.09 7.60
CA VAL A 135 -2.39 1.02 7.88
C VAL A 135 -1.84 -0.28 7.30
N GLY A 136 -0.96 -0.17 6.32
CA GLY A 136 -0.31 -1.28 5.63
C GLY A 136 0.99 -1.71 6.31
N LEU A 137 1.21 -3.01 6.44
CA LEU A 137 2.44 -3.61 6.95
C LEU A 137 3.12 -4.39 5.82
N MET A 138 4.35 -4.03 5.47
CA MET A 138 5.03 -4.57 4.29
C MET A 138 6.43 -5.10 4.61
N SER A 139 6.72 -6.32 4.16
CA SER A 139 8.09 -6.85 4.13
C SER A 139 8.89 -6.27 2.96
N PRO A 140 10.22 -6.47 2.89
CA PRO A 140 10.98 -6.17 1.68
C PRO A 140 10.40 -6.87 0.44
N ILE A 141 10.40 -6.17 -0.70
CA ILE A 141 9.99 -6.72 -2.00
C ILE A 141 11.09 -7.64 -2.54
N SER A 142 10.73 -8.83 -3.00
CA SER A 142 11.67 -9.76 -3.62
C SER A 142 11.13 -10.33 -4.93
N ALA A 143 11.99 -10.36 -5.95
CA ALA A 143 11.67 -10.97 -7.25
C ALA A 143 11.32 -12.46 -7.14
N LYS A 144 11.86 -13.17 -6.13
CA LYS A 144 11.56 -14.58 -5.86
C LYS A 144 10.08 -14.84 -5.57
N HIS A 145 9.39 -13.85 -5.02
CA HIS A 145 8.00 -13.96 -4.60
C HIS A 145 7.03 -13.20 -5.51
N ARG A 146 7.53 -12.60 -6.61
CA ARG A 146 6.66 -11.93 -7.58
C ARG A 146 5.80 -12.93 -8.32
N ALA A 147 4.55 -12.56 -8.52
CA ALA A 147 3.59 -13.28 -9.34
C ALA A 147 3.00 -12.33 -10.40
N PRO A 148 2.37 -12.83 -11.46
CA PRO A 148 1.63 -11.99 -12.40
C PRO A 148 0.62 -11.10 -11.66
N PRO A 149 0.39 -9.86 -12.13
CA PRO A 149 -0.67 -9.02 -11.57
C PRO A 149 -2.04 -9.69 -11.72
N PRO A 150 -3.04 -9.29 -10.91
CA PRO A 150 -4.39 -9.83 -11.00
C PRO A 150 -4.91 -9.77 -12.44
N THR A 151 -5.52 -10.86 -12.91
CA THR A 151 -6.23 -10.89 -14.19
C THR A 151 -7.53 -10.11 -14.03
N VAL A 152 -7.53 -8.85 -14.46
CA VAL A 152 -8.64 -7.92 -14.33
C VAL A 152 -8.98 -7.27 -15.65
#